data_AF-D6Z181-F1
#
_entry.id   AF-D6Z181-F1
#
_cell.length_a   1.000
_cell.length_b   1.000
_cell.length_c   1.000
_cell.angle_alpha   90.00
_cell.angle_beta   90.00
_cell.angle_gamma   90.00
#
_symmetry.space_group_name_H-M   'P 1'
#
loop_
_entity.id
_entity.type
_entity.pdbx_description
1 polymer ?
#
loop_
_entity_poly.entity_id
_entity_poly.type
_entity_poly.pdbx_seq_one_letter_code
_entity_poly.pdbx_strand_id
1 'polypeptide(L)' 'MTFHCRNYDLNLDQCRKLHDDCIPGRRGCALEGKVKLSEELEKRVAALEEKKQRQRAGKSKKARRS' A
#
# COMPACT_ATOMS: atom_id res chain seq x y z
N MET A 1 -13.19 -4.42 20.04
CA MET A 1 -13.01 -3.01 19.61
C MET A 1 -12.91 -2.98 18.09
N THR A 2 -13.79 -2.26 17.41
CA THR A 2 -13.77 -2.06 15.95
C THR A 2 -12.81 -0.93 15.60
N PHE A 3 -11.77 -1.24 14.82
CA PHE A 3 -10.81 -0.24 14.35
C PHE A 3 -11.38 0.50 13.13
N HIS A 4 -11.78 1.77 13.30
CA HIS A 4 -12.16 2.65 12.20
C HIS A 4 -10.96 3.43 11.69
N CYS A 5 -10.42 3.02 10.54
CA CYS A 5 -9.37 3.77 9.86
C CYS A 5 -9.98 4.98 9.15
N ARG A 6 -9.58 6.21 9.53
CA ARG A 6 -10.03 7.45 8.85
C ARG A 6 -9.64 7.53 7.36
N ASN A 7 -8.64 6.74 6.98
CA ASN A 7 -8.14 6.72 5.60
C ASN A 7 -8.80 5.61 4.76
N TYR A 8 -9.67 4.78 5.35
CA TYR A 8 -10.35 3.73 4.60
C TYR A 8 -11.53 4.32 3.82
N ASP A 9 -11.53 4.12 2.50
CA ASP A 9 -12.64 4.47 1.63
C ASP A 9 -13.55 3.26 1.43
N LEU A 10 -14.77 3.34 1.96
CA LEU A 10 -15.75 2.26 1.87
C LEU A 10 -16.30 2.06 0.44
N ASN A 11 -16.20 3.05 -0.44
CA ASN A 11 -16.73 2.95 -1.80
C ASN A 11 -15.72 2.29 -2.75
N LEU A 12 -14.44 2.56 -2.53
CA LEU A 12 -13.35 2.09 -3.39
C LEU A 12 -12.54 0.94 -2.79
N ASP A 13 -12.80 0.55 -1.54
CA ASP A 13 -12.02 -0.44 -0.78
C ASP A 13 -10.51 -0.09 -0.71
N GLN A 14 -10.20 1.20 -0.71
CA GLN A 14 -8.84 1.72 -0.84
C GLN A 14 -8.45 2.63 0.32
N CYS A 15 -7.15 2.67 0.58
CA CYS A 15 -6.59 3.59 1.55
C CYS A 15 -6.36 4.95 0.88
N ARG A 16 -7.14 5.98 1.23
CA ARG A 16 -7.00 7.37 0.74
C ARG A 16 -5.62 7.96 0.98
N LYS A 17 -4.88 7.48 1.99
CA LYS A 17 -3.51 7.95 2.27
C LYS A 17 -2.49 7.33 1.31
N LEU A 18 -2.70 6.07 0.92
CA LEU A 18 -1.76 5.32 0.09
C LEU A 18 -2.17 5.30 -1.39
N HIS A 19 -3.43 5.67 -1.70
CA HIS A 19 -4.05 5.64 -3.01
C HIS A 19 -3.93 4.26 -3.67
N ASP A 20 -4.17 3.21 -2.88
CA ASP A 20 -4.00 1.80 -3.23
C ASP A 20 -4.91 0.94 -2.33
N ASP A 21 -5.04 -0.35 -2.66
CA ASP A 21 -5.73 -1.40 -1.89
C ASP A 21 -5.54 -1.26 -0.37
N CYS A 22 -6.65 -1.26 0.39
CA CYS A 22 -6.59 -1.12 1.84
C CYS A 22 -6.20 -2.43 2.53
N ILE A 23 -4.89 -2.72 2.59
CA ILE A 23 -4.38 -3.89 3.33
C ILE A 23 -3.93 -3.49 4.75
N PRO A 24 -4.53 -4.06 5.82
CA PRO A 24 -4.07 -3.84 7.19
C PRO A 24 -2.62 -4.28 7.36
N GLY A 25 -1.80 -3.54 8.10
CA GLY A 25 -0.41 -3.96 8.38
C GLY A 25 0.59 -3.78 7.22
N ARG A 26 0.15 -3.35 6.02
CA ARG A 26 1.07 -3.01 4.92
C ARG A 26 1.96 -1.82 5.27
N ARG A 27 3.07 -1.69 4.53
CA ARG A 27 3.98 -0.57 4.70
C ARG A 27 3.26 0.78 4.51
N GLY A 28 3.36 1.68 5.49
CA GLY A 28 2.66 2.97 5.54
C GLY A 28 1.24 2.95 6.15
N CYS A 29 0.74 1.78 6.56
CA CYS A 29 -0.52 1.63 7.28
C CYS A 29 -0.37 1.94 8.78
N ALA A 30 -1.42 2.44 9.42
CA ALA A 30 -1.42 2.73 10.86
C ALA A 30 -1.23 1.49 11.74
N LEU A 31 -1.43 0.30 11.15
CA LEU A 31 -1.28 -1.00 11.79
C LEU A 31 0.05 -1.70 11.41
N GLU A 32 0.96 -1.02 10.70
CA GLU A 32 2.29 -1.57 10.39
C GLU A 32 2.98 -2.07 11.67
N GLY A 33 3.41 -3.34 11.68
CA GLY A 33 4.04 -3.99 12.82
C GLY A 33 3.12 -4.28 14.03
N LYS A 34 1.84 -3.89 13.98
CA LYS A 34 0.86 -4.11 15.08
C LYS A 34 -0.08 -5.27 14.83
N VAL A 35 -0.18 -5.73 13.58
CA VAL A 35 -1.02 -6.88 13.19
C VAL A 35 -0.15 -7.94 12.54
N LYS A 36 -0.42 -9.21 12.87
CA LYS A 36 0.13 -10.35 12.14
C LYS A 36 -0.64 -10.48 10.83
N LEU A 37 0.09 -10.41 9.73
CA LEU A 37 -0.44 -10.75 8.42
C LEU A 37 -0.26 -12.24 8.21
N SER A 38 -1.23 -12.86 7.53
CA SER A 38 -1.03 -14.20 6.97
C SER A 38 -0.07 -14.11 5.79
N GLU A 39 0.64 -15.21 5.51
CA GLU A 39 1.63 -15.27 4.42
C GLU A 39 1.07 -14.82 3.05
N GLU A 40 -0.22 -15.08 2.78
CA GLU A 40 -0.89 -14.63 1.57
C GLU A 40 -1.01 -13.09 1.49
N LEU A 41 -1.37 -12.44 2.60
CA LEU A 41 -1.46 -10.98 2.67
C LEU A 41 -0.08 -10.35 2.54
N GLU A 42 0.95 -10.95 3.14
CA GLU A 42 2.32 -10.49 2.99
C GLU A 42 2.78 -10.53 1.52
N LYS A 43 2.48 -11.62 0.80
CA LYS A 43 2.76 -11.73 -0.65
C LYS A 43 2.04 -10.65 -1.46
N ARG A 44 0.76 -10.39 -1.16
CA ARG A 44 -0.01 -9.32 -1.84
C ARG A 44 0.59 -7.94 -1.57
N VAL A 45 0.98 -7.65 -0.33
CA VAL A 45 1.64 -6.39 0.04
C VAL A 45 2.97 -6.23 -0.68
N ALA A 46 3.80 -7.27 -0.68
CA ALA A 46 5.09 -7.25 -1.37
C ALA A 46 4.94 -7.00 -2.87
N ALA A 47 3.95 -7.63 -3.53
CA ALA A 47 3.67 -7.42 -4.94
C ALA A 47 3.20 -5.98 -5.26
N LEU A 48 2.39 -5.38 -4.39
CA LEU A 48 1.95 -3.98 -4.54
C LEU A 48 3.12 -3.01 -4.36
N GLU A 49 3.96 -3.22 -3.34
CA GLU A 49 5.16 -2.42 -3.10
C GLU A 49 6.14 -2.53 -4.27
N GLU A 50 6.37 -3.74 -4.78
CA GLU A 50 7.25 -3.96 -5.93
C GLU A 50 6.74 -3.24 -7.18
N LYS A 51 5.43 -3.34 -7.48
CA LYS A 51 4.80 -2.58 -8.58
C LYS A 51 5.03 -1.08 -8.42
N LYS A 52 4.90 -0.55 -7.20
CA LYS A 52 5.09 0.89 -6.90
C LYS A 52 6.56 1.31 -7.06
N GLN A 53 7.49 0.47 -6.62
CA GLN A 53 8.93 0.70 -6.80
C GLN A 53 9.33 0.66 -8.28
N ARG A 54 8.85 -0.33 -9.04
CA ARG A 54 9.10 -0.43 -10.50
C ARG A 54 8.56 0.80 -11.25
N GLN A 55 7.36 1.28 -10.91
CA GLN A 55 6.82 2.51 -11.49
C GLN A 55 7.67 3.74 -11.17
N ARG A 56 8.17 3.89 -9.94
CA ARG A 56 9.07 4.98 -9.54
C ARG A 56 10.44 4.90 -10.24
N ALA A 57 10.99 3.70 -10.38
CA ALA A 57 12.27 3.47 -11.07
C ALA A 57 12.18 3.82 -12.57
N GLY A 58 11.07 3.45 -13.23
CA GLY A 58 10.82 3.81 -14.64
C GLY A 58 10.66 5.31 -14.86
N LYS A 59 10.04 6.03 -13.91
CA LYS A 59 9.83 7.49 -14.01
C LYS A 59 11.14 8.29 -13.91
N SER A 60 12.13 7.77 -13.19
CA SER A 60 13.45 8.41 -13.03
C SER A 60 14.28 8.45 -14.32
N LYS A 61 14.02 7.54 -15.29
CA LYS A 61 14.69 7.61 -16.61
C LYS A 61 14.10 8.64 -17.56
N LYS A 62 12.84 9.07 -17.35
CA LYS A 62 12.16 10.02 -18.26
C LYS A 62 12.47 11.49 -17.94
N ALA A 63 12.86 11.80 -16.70
CA ALA A 63 13.19 13.15 -16.27
C ALA A 63 14.57 13.67 -16.74
N ARG A 64 15.45 12.81 -17.27
CA ARG A 64 16.82 13.19 -17.69
C ARG A 64 16.96 13.41 -19.21
N ARG A 65 15.85 13.40 -19.95
CA ARG A 65 15.83 13.47 -21.43
C ARG A 65 14.85 14.53 -21.97
N SER A 66 14.52 15.53 -21.17
CA SER A 66 13.79 16.74 -21.57
C SER A 66 14.63 17.97 -21.30
#